data_AF-A0A254TCH2-F1
#
_entry.id   AF-A0A254TCH2-F1
#
_cell.length_a   1.000
_cell.length_b   1.000
_cell.length_c   1.000
_cell.angle_alpha   90.00
_cell.angle_beta   90.00
_cell.angle_gamma   90.00
#
_symmetry.space_group_name_H-M   'P 1'
#
loop_
_entity.id
_entity.type
_entity.pdbx_description
1 polymer ?
#
loop_
_entity_poly.entity_id
_entity_poly.type
_entity_poly.pdbx_seq_one_letter_code
_entity_poly.pdbx_strand_id
1 'polypeptide(L)'
;MSSNTFDTARKFVRVIEKRDNGMVEFEFAIGEPELFVELLLPGHAFAEFCSANAVTVLDGASPPNGAEASEWDWNLRQATHQRFK
;
A
#
# COMPACT_ATOMS: atom_id res chain seq x y z
N MET A 1 0.41 -30.63 0.03
CA MET A 1 -0.16 -29.37 0.51
C MET A 1 1.02 -28.48 0.85
N SER A 2 1.36 -27.52 0.01
CA SER A 2 2.51 -26.65 0.25
C SER A 2 2.16 -25.72 1.41
N SER A 3 2.72 -26.00 2.59
CA SER A 3 2.62 -25.12 3.75
C SER A 3 3.41 -23.85 3.44
N ASN A 4 2.76 -22.84 2.85
CA ASN A 4 3.32 -21.50 2.74
C ASN A 4 3.35 -20.92 4.15
N THR A 5 4.44 -21.13 4.87
CA THR A 5 4.59 -20.63 6.25
C THR A 5 4.69 -19.11 6.20
N PHE A 6 3.69 -18.44 6.76
CA PHE A 6 3.73 -17.01 7.01
C PHE A 6 4.89 -16.67 7.95
N ASP A 7 5.83 -15.86 7.49
CA ASP A 7 7.05 -15.51 8.24
C ASP A 7 7.12 -14.01 8.53
N THR A 8 6.81 -13.62 9.77
CA THR A 8 6.78 -12.22 10.21
C THR A 8 8.14 -11.52 10.22
N ALA A 9 9.25 -12.24 10.06
CA ALA A 9 10.57 -11.63 9.94
C ALA A 9 10.75 -10.94 8.58
N ARG A 10 10.02 -11.36 7.55
CA ARG A 10 10.10 -10.80 6.20
C ARG A 10 9.26 -9.54 6.15
N LYS A 11 9.86 -8.43 5.73
CA LYS A 11 9.18 -7.14 5.61
C LYS A 11 9.47 -6.55 4.25
N PHE A 12 8.45 -5.96 3.64
CA PHE A 12 8.53 -5.46 2.27
C PHE A 12 8.09 -4.01 2.21
N VAL A 13 8.71 -3.27 1.30
CA VAL A 13 8.31 -1.90 0.98
C VAL A 13 8.16 -1.77 -0.53
N ARG A 14 7.09 -1.12 -0.97
CA ARG A 14 6.89 -0.74 -2.37
C ARG A 14 6.56 0.76 -2.43
N VAL A 15 7.38 1.52 -3.15
CA VAL A 15 7.15 2.96 -3.29
C VAL A 15 6.06 3.18 -4.33
N ILE A 16 4.99 3.87 -3.93
CA ILE A 16 3.90 4.26 -4.83
C ILE A 16 4.29 5.55 -5.55
N GLU A 17 4.62 6.59 -4.78
CA GLU A 17 4.92 7.92 -5.32
C GLU A 17 5.96 8.63 -4.46
N LYS A 18 6.86 9.37 -5.12
CA LYS A 18 7.68 10.40 -4.47
C LYS A 18 7.12 11.75 -4.89
N ARG A 19 6.51 12.45 -3.95
CA ARG A 19 5.83 13.73 -4.18
C ARG A 19 6.84 14.87 -4.25
N ASP A 20 6.53 15.92 -5.00
CA ASP A 20 7.40 17.09 -5.18
C ASP A 20 7.70 17.85 -3.87
N ASN A 21 6.84 17.70 -2.85
CA ASN A 21 7.02 18.28 -1.53
C ASN A 21 7.98 17.48 -0.62
N GLY A 22 8.65 16.46 -1.15
CA GLY A 22 9.62 15.65 -0.40
C GLY A 22 8.99 14.53 0.44
N MET A 23 7.70 14.26 0.26
CA MET A 23 7.00 13.13 0.88
C MET A 23 7.09 11.88 -0.01
N VAL A 24 7.14 10.71 0.62
CA VAL A 24 7.20 9.41 -0.02
C VAL A 24 5.98 8.61 0.44
N GLU A 25 5.16 8.24 -0.52
CA GLU A 25 4.02 7.34 -0.35
C GLU A 25 4.45 5.93 -0.70
N PHE A 26 4.20 4.98 0.19
CA PHE A 26 4.65 3.61 0.04
C PHE A 26 3.75 2.62 0.78
N GLU A 27 3.75 1.39 0.30
CA GLU A 27 3.11 0.26 0.97
C GLU A 27 4.16 -0.46 1.83
N PHE A 28 3.74 -0.91 3.02
CA PHE A 28 4.56 -1.70 3.92
C PHE A 28 3.84 -3.01 4.26
N ALA A 29 4.51 -4.14 4.03
CA ALA A 29 3.95 -5.47 4.21
C ALA A 29 4.83 -6.32 5.15
N ILE A 30 4.21 -7.25 5.88
CA ILE A 30 4.91 -8.18 6.78
C ILE A 30 4.48 -9.60 6.44
N GLY A 31 5.45 -10.50 6.30
CA GLY A 31 5.26 -11.89 5.90
C GLY A 31 4.97 -12.07 4.43
N GLU A 32 3.93 -11.40 3.93
CA GLU A 32 3.46 -11.53 2.55
C GLU A 32 3.30 -10.14 1.92
N PRO A 33 3.78 -9.93 0.67
CA PRO A 33 3.74 -8.63 0.00
C PRO A 33 2.34 -8.20 -0.44
N GLU A 34 1.36 -9.11 -0.42
CA GLU A 34 -0.03 -8.89 -0.80
C GLU A 34 -0.87 -8.29 0.34
N LEU A 35 -0.43 -8.42 1.60
CA LEU A 35 -1.09 -7.83 2.78
C LEU A 35 -0.25 -6.67 3.33
N PHE A 36 -0.66 -5.45 2.99
CA PHE A 36 0.11 -4.25 3.29
C PHE A 36 -0.75 -3.14 3.89
N VAL A 37 -0.07 -2.17 4.49
CA VAL A 37 -0.62 -0.87 4.89
C VAL A 37 0.02 0.22 4.04
N GLU A 38 -0.73 1.26 3.71
CA GLU A 38 -0.23 2.45 3.01
C GLU A 38 0.25 3.49 4.02
N LEU A 39 1.42 4.07 3.76
CA LEU A 39 2.08 5.03 4.63
C LEU A 39 2.62 6.21 3.80
N LEU A 40 2.69 7.38 4.43
CA LEU A 40 3.25 8.60 3.85
C LEU A 40 4.22 9.22 4.85
N LEU A 41 5.50 9.32 4.47
CA LEU A 41 6.55 9.88 5.32
C LEU A 41 7.43 10.88 4.55
N PRO A 42 8.06 11.84 5.22
CA PRO A 42 9.16 12.60 4.63
C PRO A 42 10.29 11.66 4.16
N GLY A 43 10.97 11.99 3.07
CA GLY A 43 11.98 11.11 2.46
C GLY A 43 13.10 10.64 3.41
N HIS A 44 13.52 11.48 4.36
CA HIS A 44 14.52 11.08 5.36
C HIS A 44 13.98 10.04 6.35
N ALA A 45 12.75 10.22 6.83
CA ALA A 45 12.10 9.30 7.75
C ALA A 45 11.74 7.98 7.06
N PHE A 46 11.40 8.02 5.77
CA PHE A 46 11.26 6.81 4.96
C PHE A 46 12.56 6.00 4.89
N ALA A 47 13.70 6.65 4.62
CA ALA A 47 15.00 5.96 4.58
C ALA A 47 15.36 5.33 5.94
N GLU A 48 15.13 6.05 7.04
CA GLU A 48 15.31 5.53 8.40
C GLU A 48 14.38 4.35 8.68
N PHE A 49 13.10 4.46 8.31
CA PHE A 49 12.10 3.40 8.44
C PHE A 49 12.54 2.11 7.73
N CYS A 50 13.02 2.22 6.49
CA CYS A 50 13.51 1.10 5.71
C CYS A 50 14.70 0.41 6.40
N SER A 51 15.65 1.19 6.93
CA SER A 51 16.81 0.67 7.66
C SER A 51 16.40 -0.01 8.97
N ALA A 52 15.55 0.64 9.77
CA ALA A 52 15.11 0.13 11.07
C ALA A 52 14.31 -1.17 10.95
N ASN A 53 13.58 -1.32 9.84
CA ASN A 53 12.78 -2.50 9.58
C ASN A 53 13.47 -3.57 8.72
N ALA A 54 14.69 -3.33 8.23
CA ALA A 54 15.40 -4.26 7.36
C ALA A 54 14.53 -4.77 6.19
N VAL A 55 13.85 -3.83 5.52
CA VAL A 55 12.86 -4.15 4.49
C VAL A 55 13.49 -4.58 3.18
N THR A 56 12.82 -5.46 2.46
CA THR A 56 13.10 -5.74 1.05
C THR A 56 12.27 -4.80 0.18
N VAL A 57 12.93 -4.01 -0.66
CA VAL A 57 12.24 -3.13 -1.61
C VAL A 57 11.73 -3.97 -2.78
N LEU A 58 10.46 -3.79 -3.13
CA LEU A 58 9.84 -4.42 -4.28
C LEU A 58 9.83 -3.45 -5.46
N ASP A 59 10.27 -3.94 -6.61
CA ASP A 59 10.18 -3.22 -7.88
C ASP A 59 8.84 -3.50 -8.57
N GLY A 60 8.28 -2.48 -9.22
CA GLY A 60 7.05 -2.57 -10.01
C GLY A 60 5.81 -2.02 -9.30
N ALA A 61 4.79 -1.66 -10.09
CA ALA A 61 3.50 -1.27 -9.55
C ALA A 61 2.86 -2.48 -8.85
N SER A 62 2.20 -2.23 -7.71
CA SER A 62 1.30 -3.21 -7.11
C SER A 62 0.35 -3.71 -8.22
N PRO A 63 0.14 -5.03 -8.40
CA PRO A 63 -0.90 -5.48 -9.31
C PRO A 63 -2.19 -4.76 -8.90
N PRO A 64 -2.97 -4.21 -9.86
CA PRO A 64 -4.17 -3.47 -9.54
C PRO A 64 -5.02 -4.35 -8.62
N ASN A 65 -5.28 -3.85 -7.42
CA ASN A 65 -6.08 -4.54 -6.42
C ASN A 65 -7.40 -4.97 -7.08
N GLY A 66 -7.59 -6.28 -7.27
CA GLY A 66 -8.81 -6.84 -7.84
C GLY A 66 -8.86 -6.90 -9.37
N ALA A 67 -8.48 -8.05 -9.93
CA ALA A 67 -9.33 -8.64 -10.95
C ALA A 67 -10.72 -8.83 -10.28
N GLU A 68 -11.69 -8.00 -10.68
CA GLU A 68 -13.12 -8.04 -10.32
C GLU A 68 -13.55 -7.50 -8.94
N ALA A 69 -13.20 -6.26 -8.59
CA ALA A 69 -14.00 -5.49 -7.61
C ALA A 69 -15.17 -4.77 -8.32
N SER A 70 -16.10 -5.55 -8.87
CA SER A 70 -17.28 -5.06 -9.61
C SER A 70 -18.54 -4.89 -8.75
N GLU A 71 -18.45 -4.76 -7.41
CA GLU A 71 -19.65 -4.77 -6.55
C GLU A 71 -19.72 -3.67 -5.47
N TRP A 72 -18.78 -2.72 -5.39
CA TRP A 72 -18.83 -1.64 -4.38
C TRP A 72 -18.53 -0.24 -4.95
N ASP A 73 -19.29 0.17 -5.97
CA ASP A 73 -19.37 1.57 -6.46
C ASP A 73 -20.07 2.54 -5.48
N TRP A 74 -20.13 2.21 -4.18
CA TRP A 74 -20.74 3.12 -3.21
C TRP A 74 -19.72 4.16 -2.72
N ASN A 75 -19.54 5.19 -3.53
CA ASN A 75 -18.77 6.39 -3.20
C ASN A 75 -19.67 7.48 -2.59
N LEU A 76 -19.20 8.11 -1.50
CA LEU A 76 -19.78 9.31 -0.86
C LEU A 76 -20.08 10.47 -1.85
N ARG A 77 -19.42 10.49 -3.01
CA ARG A 77 -19.66 11.41 -4.13
C ARG A 77 -21.03 11.23 -4.80
N GLN A 78 -21.67 10.07 -4.70
CA GLN A 78 -23.04 9.88 -5.21
C GLN A 78 -24.12 10.47 -4.28
N ALA A 79 -23.85 10.60 -2.98
CA ALA A 79 -24.83 11.11 -2.02
C ALA A 79 -25.18 12.60 -2.21
N THR A 80 -24.36 13.37 -2.93
CA THR A 80 -24.60 14.81 -3.15
C THR A 80 -25.55 15.10 -4.31
N HIS A 81 -25.94 14.09 -5.09
CA HIS A 81 -26.77 14.26 -6.29
C HIS A 81 -28.26 13.95 -6.10
N GLN A 82 -28.72 13.58 -4.89
CA GLN A 82 -30.15 13.51 -4.60
C GLN A 82 -30.68 14.90 -4.23
N ARG A 83 -30.79 15.77 -5.24
CA ARG A 83 -31.61 16.97 -5.13
C ARG A 83 -33.06 16.53 -5.30
N PHE A 84 -33.73 16.32 -4.17
CA PHE A 84 -35.16 16.06 -4.07
C PHE A 84 -35.95 17.05 -4.94
N LYS A 85 -36.79 16.52 -5.83
CA LYS A 85 -37.88 17.26 -6.46
C LYS A 85 -39.14 17.02 -5.66
#